data_AF-A0A1C6TFI8-F1
#
_entry.id   AF-A0A1C6TFI8-F1
#
_cell.length_a   1.000
_cell.length_b   1.000
_cell.length_c   1.000
_cell.angle_alpha   90.00
_cell.angle_beta   90.00
_cell.angle_gamma   90.00
#
_symmetry.space_group_name_H-M   'P 1'
#
loop_
_entity.id
_entity.type
_entity.pdbx_description
1 polymer ?
#
loop_
_entity_poly.entity_id
_entity_poly.type
_entity_poly.pdbx_seq_one_letter_code
_entity_poly.pdbx_strand_id
1 'polypeptide(L)'
;MSWTAGPDPGARPDPAVLAAEAGRLVAGAERRIAIPPSVARQHLLRVVRDLSFELRTEQLSLLEAVRGSTLGGVTLSAARVPVVLRIGLEADDTGSRVTVVLADRWSGRMGRNWGLTSVYVQLFESVLGAVDGVLGRLDPAGAAAFPGWWRQTGPGDVAIMQNAASLANRAGAVLSRQASRLLDGDSPTQRRAAVSRAGTETFAFETPQAVAEVPAELADGMLMVGALIASRPGDMPPNLVAQVQSLVFRVEEHLASAAAPGAVPVARFAVEPADVPVVTFLHQQARLRSMLPVRNLRTCTTCRLEKVTNPDLERMQERTRRTRELATGLSAVVTPYVLAGRLAQLNGKGPSFACPRCQGMDADETVVTYCQRCGDRRAETALRTCAKCRFDFRGLLAGEQLWQPRRTAPPSPNPPPAVLPPSPTDPPLPAAAPVPALAGPPPLPTPPLPLPVPPAVPAPAVTRPVDPEAEQWPRPPGYQPA
;
A
#
# COMPACT_ATOMS: atom_id res chain seq x y z
N MET A 1 -7.16 23.65 -1.77
CA MET A 1 -6.05 24.41 -2.38
C MET A 1 -5.64 23.70 -3.66
N SER A 2 -5.71 24.41 -4.78
CA SER A 2 -5.40 23.89 -6.13
C SER A 2 -3.89 23.70 -6.26
N TRP A 3 -3.43 22.47 -6.48
CA TRP A 3 -2.03 22.11 -6.72
C TRP A 3 -1.74 22.09 -8.22
N THR A 4 -1.93 23.22 -8.90
CA THR A 4 -1.47 23.38 -10.28
C THR A 4 0.02 23.67 -10.29
N ALA A 5 0.73 23.12 -11.28
CA ALA A 5 2.17 23.23 -11.50
C ALA A 5 2.63 24.66 -11.86
N GLY A 6 2.29 25.65 -11.04
CA GLY A 6 3.00 26.92 -11.03
C GLY A 6 4.36 26.70 -10.33
N PRO A 7 5.48 27.18 -10.89
CA PRO A 7 6.73 27.24 -10.13
C PRO A 7 6.48 28.13 -8.90
N ASP A 8 6.44 27.52 -7.72
CA ASP A 8 6.37 28.21 -6.44
C ASP A 8 7.62 29.12 -6.36
N PRO A 9 7.50 30.44 -6.10
CA PRO A 9 8.59 31.41 -6.24
C PRO A 9 9.59 31.35 -5.07
N GLY A 10 9.92 30.15 -4.61
CA GLY A 10 11.12 29.94 -3.81
C GLY A 10 12.36 30.23 -4.66
N ALA A 11 13.44 30.73 -4.04
CA ALA A 11 14.73 30.89 -4.70
C ALA A 11 15.08 29.57 -5.40
N ARG A 12 15.11 29.62 -6.74
CA ARG A 12 15.36 28.44 -7.57
C ARG A 12 16.72 27.87 -7.15
N PRO A 13 16.81 26.59 -6.79
CA PRO A 13 18.06 26.02 -6.30
C PRO A 13 19.16 26.13 -7.33
N ASP A 14 20.40 26.17 -6.83
CA ASP A 14 21.58 26.05 -7.66
C ASP A 14 21.45 24.78 -8.55
N PRO A 15 21.52 24.92 -9.89
CA PRO A 15 21.41 23.79 -10.80
C PRO A 15 22.43 22.68 -10.50
N ALA A 16 23.58 22.99 -9.90
CA ALA A 16 24.56 21.98 -9.49
C ALA A 16 24.02 21.05 -8.40
N VAL A 17 23.27 21.60 -7.43
CA VAL A 17 22.64 20.84 -6.35
C VAL A 17 21.55 19.93 -6.92
N LEU A 18 20.75 20.43 -7.86
CA LEU A 18 19.73 19.61 -8.53
C LEU A 18 20.33 18.51 -9.39
N ALA A 19 21.44 18.79 -10.08
CA ALA A 19 22.12 17.81 -10.91
C ALA A 19 22.73 16.67 -10.07
N ALA A 20 23.30 16.98 -8.90
CA ALA A 20 23.86 16.00 -7.99
C ALA A 20 22.80 15.03 -7.42
N GLU A 21 21.56 15.50 -7.27
CA GLU A 21 20.44 14.71 -6.75
C GLU A 21 19.50 14.23 -7.86
N ALA A 22 19.98 14.18 -9.12
CA ALA A 22 19.18 13.82 -10.28
C ALA A 22 18.42 12.51 -10.08
N GLY A 23 17.10 12.62 -10.21
CA GLY A 23 16.16 11.52 -10.06
C GLY A 23 15.61 11.37 -8.64
N ARG A 24 16.22 11.84 -7.57
CA ARG A 24 15.68 11.67 -6.21
C ARG A 24 14.49 12.61 -5.96
N LEU A 25 13.69 12.29 -4.94
CA LEU A 25 12.79 13.23 -4.29
C LEU A 25 13.66 14.18 -3.48
N VAL A 26 13.62 15.45 -3.85
CA VAL A 26 14.43 16.51 -3.23
C VAL A 26 13.54 17.66 -2.82
N ALA A 27 13.82 18.25 -1.67
CA ALA A 27 13.26 19.52 -1.25
C ALA A 27 14.36 20.39 -0.62
N GLY A 28 14.19 21.70 -0.67
CA GLY A 28 15.16 22.59 -0.06
C GLY A 28 14.69 24.02 0.07
N ALA A 29 15.51 24.80 0.76
CA ALA A 29 15.28 26.20 1.02
C ALA A 29 16.62 26.93 1.18
N GLU A 30 16.66 28.18 0.73
CA GLU A 30 17.76 29.11 1.00
C GLU A 30 17.24 30.21 1.92
N ARG A 31 18.02 30.55 2.95
CA ARG A 31 17.70 31.55 3.96
C ARG A 31 18.87 32.49 4.14
N ARG A 32 18.60 33.77 4.28
CA ARG A 32 19.59 34.77 4.70
C ARG A 32 19.22 35.27 6.09
N ILE A 33 20.20 35.32 6.97
CA ILE A 33 20.03 35.75 8.36
C ILE A 33 21.16 36.71 8.74
N ALA A 34 20.87 37.72 9.55
CA ALA A 34 21.83 38.71 10.03
C ALA A 34 22.73 38.20 11.19
N ILE A 35 22.92 36.89 11.26
CA ILE A 35 23.61 36.20 12.37
C ILE A 35 24.85 35.52 11.82
N PRO A 36 25.99 35.51 12.56
CA PRO A 36 27.20 34.80 12.13
C PRO A 36 26.99 33.30 11.94
N PRO A 37 27.71 32.65 11.00
CA PRO A 37 27.44 31.26 10.63
C PRO A 37 27.77 30.30 11.77
N SER A 38 28.73 30.65 12.64
CA SER A 38 29.08 29.89 13.84
C SER A 38 27.91 29.77 14.83
N VAL A 39 27.14 30.85 15.02
CA VAL A 39 25.98 30.88 15.92
C VAL A 39 24.82 30.10 15.30
N ALA A 40 24.52 30.35 14.02
CA ALA A 40 23.49 29.61 13.29
C ALA A 40 23.75 28.10 13.33
N ARG A 41 25.01 27.69 13.09
CA ARG A 41 25.46 26.29 13.13
C ARG A 41 25.18 25.61 14.47
N GLN A 42 25.48 26.27 15.60
CA GLN A 42 25.24 25.68 16.92
C GLN A 42 23.76 25.36 17.16
N HIS A 43 22.87 26.23 16.71
CA HIS A 43 21.42 26.03 16.83
C HIS A 43 20.91 24.96 15.86
N LEU A 44 21.41 24.95 14.62
CA LEU A 44 21.05 23.94 13.63
C LEU A 44 21.51 22.55 14.05
N LEU A 45 22.67 22.40 14.67
CA LEU A 45 23.13 21.12 15.24
C LEU A 45 22.18 20.55 16.30
N ARG A 46 21.58 21.41 17.13
CA ARG A 46 20.56 20.96 18.11
C ARG A 46 19.32 20.44 17.39
N VAL A 47 18.83 21.17 16.39
CA VAL A 47 17.66 20.77 15.59
C VAL A 47 17.88 19.45 14.88
N VAL A 48 19.05 19.24 14.29
CA VAL A 48 19.42 17.97 13.63
C VAL A 48 19.30 16.80 14.62
N ARG A 49 19.77 16.98 15.86
CA ARG A 49 19.68 15.96 16.92
C ARG A 49 18.23 15.75 17.39
N ASP A 50 17.48 16.82 17.60
CA ASP A 50 16.07 16.76 18.03
C ASP A 50 15.18 16.05 17.00
N LEU A 51 15.48 16.24 15.70
CA LEU A 51 14.82 15.55 14.60
C LEU A 51 15.29 14.11 14.38
N SER A 52 16.14 13.60 15.29
CA SER A 52 16.69 12.24 15.29
C SER A 52 17.52 11.90 14.05
N PHE A 53 18.20 12.88 13.47
CA PHE A 53 19.19 12.61 12.42
C PHE A 53 20.53 12.22 13.04
N GLU A 54 21.17 11.20 12.48
CA GLU A 54 22.54 10.80 12.77
C GLU A 54 23.49 11.66 11.94
N LEU A 55 24.33 12.45 12.61
CA LEU A 55 25.29 13.33 11.96
C LEU A 55 26.42 12.50 11.30
N ARG A 56 26.64 12.71 10.00
CA ARG A 56 27.67 12.02 9.20
C ARG A 56 28.89 12.90 8.99
N THR A 57 28.65 14.17 8.67
CA THR A 57 29.70 15.15 8.38
C THR A 57 29.42 16.40 9.20
N GLU A 58 30.42 16.84 9.96
CA GLU A 58 30.37 18.07 10.74
C GLU A 58 31.57 18.95 10.37
N GLN A 59 31.37 19.85 9.41
CA GLN A 59 32.34 20.86 9.01
C GLN A 59 31.87 22.25 9.45
N LEU A 60 32.71 23.26 9.24
CA LEU A 60 32.36 24.65 9.58
C LEU A 60 31.23 25.17 8.69
N SER A 61 31.29 24.89 7.38
CA SER A 61 30.33 25.35 6.37
C SER A 61 29.32 24.29 5.94
N LEU A 62 29.42 23.05 6.44
CA LEU A 62 28.57 21.94 6.01
C LEU A 62 28.20 21.03 7.17
N LEU A 63 26.90 20.80 7.34
CA LEU A 63 26.36 19.73 8.17
C LEU A 63 25.66 18.72 7.26
N GLU A 64 26.07 17.46 7.34
CA GLU A 64 25.38 16.36 6.66
C GLU A 64 24.93 15.34 7.68
N ALA A 65 23.65 15.00 7.64
CA ALA A 65 23.05 14.07 8.57
C ALA A 65 22.10 13.12 7.84
N VAL A 66 21.91 11.92 8.38
CA VAL A 66 21.04 10.90 7.80
C VAL A 66 20.03 10.41 8.81
N ARG A 67 18.84 10.06 8.33
CA ARG A 67 17.80 9.46 9.16
C ARG A 67 17.18 8.27 8.45
N GLY A 68 16.71 7.30 9.22
CA GLY A 68 15.99 6.14 8.72
C GLY A 68 16.90 5.10 8.08
N SER A 69 16.29 4.02 7.61
CA SER A 69 16.98 2.92 6.92
C SER A 69 16.17 2.45 5.73
N THR A 70 16.83 1.80 4.77
CA THR A 70 16.16 1.21 3.60
C THR A 70 15.10 0.19 4.01
N LEU A 71 15.37 -0.60 5.05
CA LEU A 71 14.40 -1.53 5.66
C LEU A 71 13.26 -0.79 6.37
N GLY A 72 13.55 0.35 7.00
CA GLY A 72 12.56 1.20 7.65
C GLY A 72 11.53 1.80 6.68
N GLY A 73 11.95 2.10 5.44
CA GLY A 73 11.09 2.60 4.38
C GLY A 73 9.94 1.66 4.00
N VAL A 74 10.10 0.34 4.18
CA VAL A 74 9.05 -0.66 3.89
C VAL A 74 7.84 -0.50 4.82
N THR A 75 8.05 0.01 6.04
CA THR A 75 6.98 0.19 7.04
C THR A 75 6.16 1.46 6.84
N LEU A 76 6.49 2.30 5.85
CA LEU A 76 5.84 3.58 5.55
C LEU A 76 5.75 4.57 6.73
N SER A 77 6.47 4.32 7.84
CA SER A 77 6.51 5.23 8.99
C SER A 77 7.41 6.42 8.69
N ALA A 78 6.86 7.64 8.76
CA ALA A 78 7.61 8.89 8.53
C ALA A 78 8.91 8.98 9.34
N ALA A 79 8.95 8.44 10.55
CA ALA A 79 10.12 8.42 11.41
C ALA A 79 11.26 7.52 10.88
N ARG A 80 10.94 6.54 10.05
CA ARG A 80 11.87 5.49 9.59
C ARG A 80 12.25 5.58 8.12
N VAL A 81 11.67 6.52 7.39
CA VAL A 81 11.95 6.75 5.98
C VAL A 81 13.41 7.22 5.79
N PRO A 82 14.15 6.65 4.83
CA PRO A 82 15.56 6.97 4.63
C PRO A 82 15.76 8.33 3.95
N VAL A 83 16.29 9.30 4.70
CA VAL A 83 16.51 10.69 4.25
C VAL A 83 17.95 11.12 4.52
N VAL A 84 18.51 11.93 3.63
CA VAL A 84 19.73 12.73 3.88
C VAL A 84 19.35 14.20 4.00
N LEU A 85 19.89 14.87 5.01
CA LEU A 85 19.79 16.31 5.26
C LEU A 85 21.18 16.91 5.09
N ARG A 86 21.29 17.94 4.24
CA ARG A 86 22.49 18.75 4.07
C ARG A 86 22.17 20.20 4.38
N ILE A 87 23.01 20.82 5.20
CA ILE A 87 22.90 22.24 5.56
C ILE A 87 24.23 22.91 5.24
N GLY A 88 24.23 23.75 4.21
CA GLY A 88 25.33 24.64 3.87
C GLY A 88 25.23 25.95 4.64
N LEU A 89 26.36 26.46 5.11
CA LEU A 89 26.51 27.71 5.84
C LEU A 89 27.63 28.51 5.17
N GLU A 90 27.26 29.63 4.57
CA GLU A 90 28.18 30.56 3.92
C GLU A 90 28.08 31.91 4.62
N ALA A 91 29.22 32.54 4.88
CA ALA A 91 29.22 33.93 5.35
C ALA A 91 28.79 34.85 4.21
N ASP A 92 27.93 35.81 4.51
CA ASP A 92 27.48 36.87 3.61
C ASP A 92 27.87 38.23 4.24
N ASP A 93 27.91 39.30 3.47
CA ASP A 93 28.41 40.62 3.92
C ASP A 93 27.63 41.16 5.13
N THR A 94 26.38 40.75 5.27
CA THR A 94 25.46 41.17 6.33
C THR A 94 25.10 40.07 7.32
N GLY A 95 25.72 38.88 7.23
CA GLY A 95 25.44 37.77 8.13
C GLY A 95 25.79 36.41 7.53
N SER A 96 24.79 35.55 7.35
CA SER A 96 24.96 34.20 6.80
C SER A 96 23.88 33.82 5.82
N ARG A 97 24.28 33.03 4.83
CA ARG A 97 23.40 32.28 3.94
C ARG A 97 23.36 30.82 4.39
N VAL A 98 22.15 30.32 4.60
CA VAL A 98 21.88 28.94 5.02
C VAL A 98 21.12 28.23 3.92
N THR A 99 21.73 27.19 3.36
CA THR A 99 21.14 26.36 2.29
C THR A 99 20.77 25.00 2.86
N VAL A 100 19.49 24.65 2.86
CA VAL A 100 18.98 23.39 3.39
C VAL A 100 18.52 22.52 2.23
N VAL A 101 19.01 21.28 2.16
CA VAL A 101 18.64 20.30 1.15
C VAL A 101 18.29 18.97 1.83
N LEU A 102 17.13 18.44 1.48
CA LEU A 102 16.65 17.12 1.88
C LEU A 102 16.50 16.26 0.65
N ALA A 103 17.06 15.05 0.67
CA ALA A 103 16.90 14.09 -0.41
C ALA A 103 16.56 12.70 0.13
N ASP A 104 15.76 11.94 -0.62
CA ASP A 104 15.58 10.52 -0.33
C ASP A 104 16.89 9.75 -0.55
N ARG A 105 17.10 8.68 0.23
CA ARG A 105 18.27 7.79 0.11
C ARG A 105 17.94 6.46 -0.57
N TRP A 106 16.86 6.36 -1.35
CA TRP A 106 16.55 5.11 -2.04
C TRP A 106 17.51 4.85 -3.19
N SER A 107 18.30 3.78 -3.07
CA SER A 107 19.16 3.28 -4.14
C SER A 107 18.33 2.51 -5.17
N GLY A 108 17.70 3.20 -6.11
CA GLY A 108 17.09 2.58 -7.29
C GLY A 108 15.78 3.20 -7.75
N ARG A 109 15.39 2.89 -9.00
CA ARG A 109 14.07 3.29 -9.56
C ARG A 109 12.90 2.54 -8.89
N MET A 110 13.15 1.33 -8.36
CA MET A 110 12.13 0.44 -7.79
C MET A 110 11.57 0.87 -6.42
N GLY A 111 12.29 1.69 -5.65
CA GLY A 111 11.82 2.20 -4.34
C GLY A 111 10.86 3.38 -4.41
N ARG A 112 10.51 3.84 -5.63
CA ARG A 112 9.69 5.03 -5.88
C ARG A 112 8.21 4.71 -6.10
N ASN A 113 7.83 3.44 -5.99
CA ASN A 113 6.46 3.02 -6.19
C ASN A 113 5.59 3.41 -4.98
N TRP A 114 4.59 4.25 -5.27
CA TRP A 114 3.30 4.47 -4.61
C TRP A 114 3.28 4.59 -3.07
N GLY A 115 2.96 5.80 -2.59
CA GLY A 115 2.63 6.09 -1.19
C GLY A 115 3.75 6.74 -0.37
N LEU A 116 5.02 6.50 -0.73
CA LEU A 116 6.16 7.11 -0.03
C LEU A 116 6.28 8.62 -0.29
N THR A 117 5.94 9.11 -1.48
CA THR A 117 6.12 10.53 -1.83
C THR A 117 5.39 11.47 -0.88
N SER A 118 4.16 11.14 -0.45
CA SER A 118 3.42 11.96 0.52
C SER A 118 4.07 11.93 1.91
N VAL A 119 4.60 10.78 2.32
CA VAL A 119 5.36 10.62 3.58
C VAL A 119 6.64 11.45 3.54
N TYR A 120 7.38 11.42 2.42
CA TYR A 120 8.55 12.27 2.20
C TYR A 120 8.18 13.75 2.20
N VAL A 121 7.10 14.15 1.53
CA VAL A 121 6.68 15.56 1.48
C VAL A 121 6.30 16.08 2.87
N GLN A 122 5.49 15.34 3.64
CA GLN A 122 5.14 15.71 5.02
C GLN A 122 6.39 15.77 5.90
N LEU A 123 7.30 14.83 5.72
CA LEU A 123 8.57 14.84 6.42
C LEU A 123 9.42 16.06 6.05
N PHE A 124 9.54 16.38 4.77
CA PHE A 124 10.31 17.52 4.29
C PHE A 124 9.73 18.83 4.82
N GLU A 125 8.42 18.99 4.76
CA GLU A 125 7.71 20.14 5.34
C GLU A 125 7.96 20.26 6.85
N SER A 126 7.87 19.15 7.59
CA SER A 126 8.15 19.15 9.03
C SER A 126 9.60 19.51 9.37
N VAL A 127 10.57 18.97 8.63
CA VAL A 127 12.00 19.25 8.87
C VAL A 127 12.33 20.70 8.49
N LEU A 128 11.88 21.17 7.32
CA LEU A 128 12.10 22.54 6.88
C LEU A 128 11.42 23.55 7.80
N GLY A 129 10.19 23.27 8.25
CA GLY A 129 9.49 24.11 9.24
C GLY A 129 10.21 24.16 10.59
N ALA A 130 10.80 23.05 11.04
CA ALA A 130 11.61 23.05 12.27
C ALA A 130 12.89 23.89 12.12
N VAL A 131 13.56 23.79 10.97
CA VAL A 131 14.75 24.60 10.66
C VAL A 131 14.38 26.08 10.59
N ASP A 132 13.35 26.45 9.83
CA ASP A 132 12.86 27.82 9.70
C ASP A 132 12.43 28.40 11.05
N GLY A 133 11.77 27.60 11.90
CA GLY A 133 11.39 28.02 13.24
C GLY A 133 12.58 28.32 14.15
N VAL A 134 13.73 27.68 13.94
CA VAL A 134 14.95 27.95 14.70
C VAL A 134 15.69 29.15 14.16
N LEU A 135 15.80 29.26 12.84
CA LEU A 135 16.40 30.42 12.18
C LEU A 135 15.61 31.69 12.49
N GLY A 136 14.27 31.62 12.49
CA GLY A 136 13.44 32.78 12.80
C GLY A 136 13.44 33.22 14.26
N ARG A 137 13.86 32.35 15.20
CA ARG A 137 14.15 32.78 16.58
C ARG A 137 15.49 33.50 16.70
N LEU A 138 16.46 33.16 15.84
CA LEU A 138 17.75 33.82 15.80
C LEU A 138 17.69 35.17 15.09
N ASP A 139 16.91 35.25 14.01
CA ASP A 139 16.70 36.45 13.22
C ASP A 139 15.22 36.63 12.84
N PRO A 140 14.41 37.22 13.73
CA PRO A 140 12.99 37.47 13.47
C PRO A 140 12.75 38.44 12.30
N ALA A 141 13.68 39.37 12.07
CA ALA A 141 13.56 40.35 11.00
C ALA A 141 13.79 39.69 9.62
N GLY A 142 14.81 38.84 9.50
CA GLY A 142 15.06 38.03 8.31
C GLY A 142 13.95 37.01 8.04
N ALA A 143 13.37 36.43 9.10
CA ALA A 143 12.33 35.40 8.98
C ALA A 143 11.07 35.84 8.24
N ALA A 144 10.68 37.10 8.39
CA ALA A 144 9.53 37.67 7.69
C ALA A 144 9.70 37.68 6.15
N ALA A 145 10.95 37.62 5.68
CA ALA A 145 11.32 37.62 4.27
C ALA A 145 11.68 36.22 3.75
N PHE A 146 11.52 35.15 4.54
CA PHE A 146 11.86 33.81 4.09
C PHE A 146 10.96 33.37 2.93
N PRO A 147 11.54 33.02 1.77
CA PRO A 147 10.75 32.52 0.65
C PRO A 147 10.22 31.12 0.98
N GLY A 148 9.21 30.69 0.23
CA GLY A 148 8.75 29.30 0.24
C GLY A 148 9.89 28.31 -0.05
N TRP A 149 9.74 27.07 0.38
CA TRP A 149 10.68 26.00 0.03
C TRP A 149 10.34 25.44 -1.35
N TRP A 150 11.35 24.96 -2.06
CA TRP A 150 11.20 24.34 -3.37
C TRP A 150 11.24 22.81 -3.25
N ARG A 151 10.70 22.13 -4.26
CA ARG A 151 10.73 20.67 -4.34
C ARG A 151 10.87 20.17 -5.76
N GLN A 152 11.49 19.01 -5.90
CA GLN A 152 11.62 18.26 -7.14
C GLN A 152 11.27 16.80 -6.88
N THR A 153 10.24 16.31 -7.55
CA THR A 153 9.72 14.94 -7.37
C THR A 153 10.21 13.96 -8.44
N GLY A 154 11.21 14.35 -9.23
CA GLY A 154 11.63 13.62 -10.44
C GLY A 154 10.57 13.59 -11.55
N PRO A 155 10.84 12.92 -12.68
CA PRO A 155 9.93 12.83 -13.83
C PRO A 155 8.72 11.91 -13.63
N GLY A 156 8.45 11.44 -12.41
CA GLY A 156 7.26 10.66 -12.10
C GLY A 156 6.09 11.59 -11.77
N ASP A 157 5.03 11.53 -12.56
CA ASP A 157 3.86 12.41 -12.50
C ASP A 157 3.25 12.60 -11.10
N VAL A 158 3.36 13.82 -10.57
CA VAL A 158 2.84 14.21 -9.24
C VAL A 158 1.31 14.22 -9.23
N ALA A 159 0.67 14.56 -10.34
CA ALA A 159 -0.78 14.59 -10.46
C ALA A 159 -1.40 13.18 -10.41
N ILE A 160 -0.72 12.19 -11.02
CA ILE A 160 -1.13 10.78 -10.98
C ILE A 160 -0.85 10.19 -9.58
N MET A 161 0.23 10.60 -8.91
CA MET A 161 0.61 10.11 -7.58
C MET A 161 -0.16 10.72 -6.39
N GLN A 162 -0.70 11.95 -6.49
CA GLN A 162 -1.48 12.54 -5.38
C GLN A 162 -2.81 11.83 -5.16
N ASN A 163 -3.48 11.40 -6.23
CA ASN A 163 -4.69 10.57 -6.14
C ASN A 163 -4.36 9.22 -5.49
N ALA A 164 -3.23 8.62 -5.87
CA ALA A 164 -2.72 7.35 -5.37
C ALA A 164 -2.26 7.35 -3.90
N ALA A 165 -1.49 8.36 -3.46
CA ALA A 165 -0.93 8.44 -2.12
C ALA A 165 -1.98 8.81 -1.06
N SER A 166 -3.03 9.54 -1.45
CA SER A 166 -4.23 9.73 -0.61
C SER A 166 -4.99 8.42 -0.39
N LEU A 167 -4.83 7.46 -1.31
CA LEU A 167 -5.45 6.14 -1.31
C LEU A 167 -4.63 5.09 -0.55
N ALA A 168 -3.29 5.10 -0.62
CA ALA A 168 -2.41 4.12 0.04
C ALA A 168 -2.26 4.33 1.57
N ASN A 169 -2.16 5.59 2.03
CA ASN A 169 -2.19 5.89 3.48
C ASN A 169 -3.58 5.69 4.07
N ARG A 170 -4.62 5.74 3.23
CA ARG A 170 -5.92 5.15 3.58
C ARG A 170 -5.75 3.64 3.63
N ALA A 171 -5.30 2.97 2.56
CA ALA A 171 -5.21 1.51 2.46
C ALA A 171 -4.51 0.82 3.64
N GLY A 172 -3.38 1.27 4.19
CA GLY A 172 -2.75 0.56 5.33
C GLY A 172 -3.63 0.46 6.60
N ALA A 173 -4.22 1.59 7.02
CA ALA A 173 -5.13 1.67 8.17
C ALA A 173 -6.60 1.38 7.81
N VAL A 174 -6.93 1.44 6.51
CA VAL A 174 -8.26 1.19 5.95
C VAL A 174 -8.38 -0.25 5.48
N LEU A 175 -7.32 -1.02 5.24
CA LEU A 175 -7.37 -2.45 4.85
C LEU A 175 -7.55 -3.36 6.06
N SER A 176 -6.95 -3.06 7.22
CA SER A 176 -7.33 -3.74 8.47
C SER A 176 -8.78 -3.41 8.86
N ARG A 177 -9.18 -2.15 8.68
CA ARG A 177 -10.55 -1.70 8.87
C ARG A 177 -11.48 -2.17 7.75
N GLN A 178 -11.04 -2.42 6.52
CA GLN A 178 -11.85 -2.85 5.36
C GLN A 178 -11.97 -4.35 5.30
N ALA A 179 -10.96 -5.11 5.73
CA ALA A 179 -11.12 -6.53 5.95
C ALA A 179 -12.11 -6.81 7.09
N SER A 180 -12.11 -5.95 8.11
CA SER A 180 -13.20 -5.92 9.08
C SER A 180 -14.52 -5.45 8.42
N ARG A 181 -14.52 -4.35 7.63
CA ARG A 181 -15.75 -3.75 7.04
C ARG A 181 -16.42 -4.48 5.88
N LEU A 182 -15.69 -5.23 5.06
CA LEU A 182 -16.24 -6.11 4.01
C LEU A 182 -16.95 -7.31 4.64
N LEU A 183 -16.49 -7.75 5.82
CA LEU A 183 -17.27 -8.67 6.64
C LEU A 183 -18.41 -7.94 7.38
N ASP A 184 -18.35 -6.61 7.58
CA ASP A 184 -19.27 -5.83 8.45
C ASP A 184 -20.67 -5.49 7.90
N GLY A 185 -20.97 -5.83 6.64
CA GLY A 185 -22.33 -6.07 6.14
C GLY A 185 -23.41 -4.97 6.18
N ASP A 186 -23.35 -3.89 6.96
CA ASP A 186 -24.51 -2.97 7.09
C ASP A 186 -24.16 -1.49 7.37
N SER A 187 -24.15 -0.69 6.29
CA SER A 187 -24.64 0.70 6.27
C SER A 187 -24.90 1.09 4.81
N PRO A 188 -26.14 1.44 4.43
CA PRO A 188 -26.49 1.73 3.04
C PRO A 188 -25.78 2.97 2.46
N THR A 189 -25.11 3.80 3.29
CA THR A 189 -24.51 5.07 2.86
C THR A 189 -23.02 5.27 3.19
N GLN A 190 -22.28 4.29 3.74
CA GLN A 190 -20.85 4.51 4.05
C GLN A 190 -19.88 3.50 3.41
N ARG A 191 -19.36 3.93 2.24
CA ARG A 191 -18.17 3.46 1.49
C ARG A 191 -18.17 1.98 1.10
N ARG A 192 -19.00 1.67 0.10
CA ARG A 192 -18.92 0.46 -0.74
C ARG A 192 -17.46 0.20 -1.17
N ALA A 193 -17.09 -1.07 -1.29
CA ALA A 193 -15.78 -1.49 -1.78
C ALA A 193 -15.56 -1.07 -3.26
N ALA A 194 -14.33 -1.17 -3.77
CA ALA A 194 -13.93 -0.46 -5.00
C ALA A 194 -14.74 -0.88 -6.24
N VAL A 195 -14.98 -2.19 -6.39
CA VAL A 195 -15.77 -2.76 -7.49
C VAL A 195 -17.25 -2.51 -7.25
N SER A 196 -17.75 -2.79 -6.04
CA SER A 196 -19.15 -2.55 -5.68
C SER A 196 -19.59 -1.08 -5.78
N ARG A 197 -18.64 -0.13 -5.70
CA ARG A 197 -18.89 1.30 -5.94
C ARG A 197 -19.18 1.63 -7.40
N ALA A 198 -18.65 0.86 -8.34
CA ALA A 198 -18.89 1.07 -9.78
C ALA A 198 -20.34 0.77 -10.19
N GLY A 199 -21.17 0.25 -9.27
CA GLY A 199 -22.59 -0.02 -9.51
C GLY A 199 -22.84 -1.28 -10.34
N THR A 200 -21.83 -2.12 -10.52
CA THR A 200 -21.91 -3.36 -11.28
C THR A 200 -22.09 -4.54 -10.33
N GLU A 201 -23.04 -5.43 -10.59
CA GLU A 201 -23.23 -6.65 -9.80
C GLU A 201 -22.13 -7.69 -10.06
N THR A 202 -21.62 -7.70 -11.30
CA THR A 202 -20.55 -8.58 -11.76
C THR A 202 -19.36 -7.78 -12.29
N PHE A 203 -18.18 -8.36 -12.16
CA PHE A 203 -16.92 -7.86 -12.67
C PHE A 203 -16.24 -8.97 -13.47
N ALA A 204 -15.88 -8.66 -14.72
CA ALA A 204 -15.35 -9.63 -15.68
C ALA A 204 -13.87 -9.39 -15.92
N PHE A 205 -13.08 -10.43 -15.73
CA PHE A 205 -11.68 -10.49 -16.16
C PHE A 205 -11.63 -11.10 -17.56
N GLU A 206 -11.12 -10.37 -18.54
CA GLU A 206 -11.14 -10.80 -19.95
C GLU A 206 -9.74 -11.08 -20.47
N THR A 207 -9.56 -12.22 -21.11
CA THR A 207 -8.41 -12.50 -21.98
C THR A 207 -8.89 -12.59 -23.43
N PRO A 208 -8.00 -12.67 -24.44
CA PRO A 208 -8.44 -12.87 -25.82
C PRO A 208 -9.29 -14.14 -26.03
N GLN A 209 -9.07 -15.19 -25.23
CA GLN A 209 -9.67 -16.52 -25.43
C GLN A 209 -10.74 -16.89 -24.39
N ALA A 210 -10.72 -16.27 -23.22
CA ALA A 210 -11.57 -16.65 -22.09
C ALA A 210 -12.01 -15.44 -21.26
N VAL A 211 -13.16 -15.58 -20.60
CA VAL A 211 -13.73 -14.58 -19.69
C VAL A 211 -13.98 -15.25 -18.35
N ALA A 212 -13.65 -14.55 -17.26
CA ALA A 212 -13.96 -14.94 -15.90
C ALA A 212 -14.88 -13.89 -15.28
N GLU A 213 -16.16 -14.24 -15.14
CA GLU A 213 -17.17 -13.39 -14.50
C GLU A 213 -17.22 -13.69 -13.00
N VAL A 214 -17.06 -12.65 -12.19
CA VAL A 214 -16.96 -12.75 -10.74
C VAL A 214 -17.98 -11.78 -10.12
N PRO A 215 -18.75 -12.18 -9.07
CA PRO A 215 -19.57 -11.23 -8.33
C PRO A 215 -18.72 -10.08 -7.78
N ALA A 216 -19.25 -8.86 -7.78
CA ALA A 216 -18.51 -7.66 -7.36
C ALA A 216 -17.92 -7.78 -5.95
N GLU A 217 -18.68 -8.36 -5.01
CA GLU A 217 -18.21 -8.61 -3.64
C GLU A 217 -17.01 -9.55 -3.59
N LEU A 218 -16.99 -10.57 -4.45
CA LEU A 218 -15.89 -11.51 -4.53
C LEU A 218 -14.66 -10.87 -5.19
N ALA A 219 -14.86 -10.03 -6.21
CA ALA A 219 -13.79 -9.22 -6.80
C ALA A 219 -13.18 -8.25 -5.78
N ASP A 220 -14.00 -7.62 -4.94
CA ASP A 220 -13.55 -6.82 -3.80
C ASP A 220 -12.75 -7.68 -2.79
N GLY A 221 -13.19 -8.91 -2.52
CA GLY A 221 -12.45 -9.89 -1.74
C GLY A 221 -11.09 -10.27 -2.35
N MET A 222 -11.01 -10.40 -3.68
CA MET A 222 -9.76 -10.65 -4.41
C MET A 222 -8.76 -9.50 -4.25
N LEU A 223 -9.23 -8.25 -4.39
CA LEU A 223 -8.40 -7.05 -4.18
C LEU A 223 -7.89 -6.97 -2.73
N MET A 224 -8.78 -7.23 -1.77
CA MET A 224 -8.41 -7.27 -0.35
C MET A 224 -7.32 -8.33 -0.07
N VAL A 225 -7.48 -9.54 -0.61
CA VAL A 225 -6.45 -10.58 -0.51
C VAL A 225 -5.14 -10.13 -1.15
N GLY A 226 -5.20 -9.54 -2.34
CA GLY A 226 -4.02 -9.02 -3.03
C GLY A 226 -3.26 -7.98 -2.20
N ALA A 227 -3.98 -7.09 -1.52
CA ALA A 227 -3.39 -6.10 -0.62
C ALA A 227 -2.82 -6.70 0.68
N LEU A 228 -3.47 -7.74 1.23
CA LEU A 228 -2.92 -8.52 2.35
C LEU A 228 -1.60 -9.19 1.97
N ILE A 229 -1.54 -9.78 0.77
CA ILE A 229 -0.33 -10.40 0.21
C ILE A 229 0.78 -9.36 0.02
N ALA A 230 0.45 -8.20 -0.53
CA ALA A 230 1.41 -7.13 -0.76
C ALA A 230 2.02 -6.59 0.54
N SER A 231 1.23 -6.48 1.61
CA SER A 231 1.69 -5.97 2.91
C SER A 231 2.41 -7.03 3.76
N ARG A 232 2.03 -8.31 3.62
CA ARG A 232 2.59 -9.43 4.41
C ARG A 232 2.77 -10.67 3.51
N PRO A 233 3.84 -10.72 2.70
CA PRO A 233 4.03 -11.81 1.75
C PRO A 233 4.31 -13.17 2.41
N GLY A 234 4.78 -13.20 3.66
CA GLY A 234 5.15 -14.45 4.33
C GLY A 234 6.19 -15.23 3.53
N ASP A 235 5.96 -16.53 3.36
CA ASP A 235 6.84 -17.45 2.61
C ASP A 235 6.51 -17.52 1.10
N MET A 236 5.79 -16.54 0.55
CA MET A 236 5.48 -16.54 -0.88
C MET A 236 6.70 -16.21 -1.75
N PRO A 237 6.83 -16.83 -2.95
CA PRO A 237 7.89 -16.49 -3.89
C PRO A 237 7.83 -15.01 -4.29
N PRO A 238 8.97 -14.28 -4.33
CA PRO A 238 8.99 -12.84 -4.58
C PRO A 238 8.41 -12.47 -5.95
N ASN A 239 8.63 -13.31 -6.97
CA ASN A 239 8.08 -13.09 -8.31
C ASN A 239 6.53 -13.13 -8.31
N LEU A 240 5.93 -14.04 -7.54
CA LEU A 240 4.47 -14.13 -7.41
C LEU A 240 3.93 -12.90 -6.67
N VAL A 241 4.62 -12.46 -5.62
CA VAL A 241 4.23 -11.24 -4.88
C VAL A 241 4.25 -10.02 -5.79
N ALA A 242 5.30 -9.87 -6.62
CA ALA A 242 5.41 -8.78 -7.59
C ALA A 242 4.29 -8.83 -8.64
N GLN A 243 3.96 -10.01 -9.16
CA GLN A 243 2.85 -10.19 -10.11
C GLN A 243 1.49 -9.86 -9.48
N VAL A 244 1.22 -10.34 -8.25
CA VAL A 244 -0.01 -10.00 -7.51
C VAL A 244 -0.12 -8.48 -7.31
N GLN A 245 0.96 -7.83 -6.87
CA GLN A 245 1.00 -6.38 -6.69
C GLN A 245 0.70 -5.64 -8.00
N SER A 246 1.36 -6.03 -9.10
CA SER A 246 1.17 -5.43 -10.42
C SER A 246 -0.25 -5.61 -10.96
N LEU A 247 -0.88 -6.78 -10.74
CA LEU A 247 -2.25 -7.03 -11.16
C LEU A 247 -3.25 -6.20 -10.35
N VAL A 248 -3.17 -6.26 -9.01
CA VAL A 248 -4.06 -5.50 -8.10
C VAL A 248 -4.01 -4.01 -8.43
N PHE A 249 -2.79 -3.51 -8.66
CA PHE A 249 -2.54 -2.15 -9.07
C PHE A 249 -3.32 -1.74 -10.33
N ARG A 250 -3.17 -2.50 -11.42
CA ARG A 250 -3.85 -2.19 -12.69
C ARG A 250 -5.36 -2.28 -12.57
N VAL A 251 -5.88 -3.24 -11.79
CA VAL A 251 -7.32 -3.35 -11.55
C VAL A 251 -7.85 -2.14 -10.77
N GLU A 252 -7.14 -1.70 -9.73
CA GLU A 252 -7.54 -0.51 -8.96
C GLU A 252 -7.46 0.77 -9.80
N GLU A 253 -6.42 0.94 -10.61
CA GLU A 253 -6.27 2.06 -11.55
C GLU A 253 -7.41 2.09 -12.57
N HIS A 254 -7.76 0.92 -13.12
CA HIS A 254 -8.88 0.77 -14.02
C HIS A 254 -10.22 1.15 -13.36
N LEU A 255 -10.47 0.70 -12.14
CA LEU A 255 -11.66 1.05 -11.36
C LEU A 255 -11.71 2.54 -11.00
N ALA A 256 -10.57 3.15 -10.65
CA ALA A 256 -10.49 4.57 -10.34
C ALA A 256 -10.80 5.42 -11.58
N SER A 257 -10.32 5.01 -12.75
CA SER A 257 -10.61 5.66 -14.03
C SER A 257 -12.08 5.53 -14.42
N ALA A 258 -12.69 4.37 -14.16
CA ALA A 258 -14.11 4.12 -14.40
C ALA A 258 -15.05 4.89 -13.45
N ALA A 259 -14.56 5.34 -12.30
CA ALA A 259 -15.35 6.09 -11.31
C ALA A 259 -15.47 7.59 -11.62
N ALA A 260 -14.90 8.08 -12.73
CA ALA A 260 -14.97 9.49 -13.12
C ALA A 260 -16.41 9.91 -13.47
N PRO A 261 -16.84 11.15 -13.13
CA PRO A 261 -18.18 11.63 -13.46
C PRO A 261 -18.46 11.56 -14.96
N GLY A 262 -19.53 10.86 -15.37
CA GLY A 262 -19.91 10.68 -16.77
C GLY A 262 -19.25 9.50 -17.50
N ALA A 263 -18.37 8.75 -16.83
CA ALA A 263 -17.83 7.51 -17.38
C ALA A 263 -18.89 6.39 -17.34
N VAL A 264 -18.90 5.56 -18.39
CA VAL A 264 -19.72 4.33 -18.43
C VAL A 264 -19.16 3.36 -17.38
N PRO A 265 -20.00 2.71 -16.56
CA PRO A 265 -19.53 1.74 -15.57
C PRO A 265 -18.74 0.62 -16.26
N VAL A 266 -17.45 0.54 -15.97
CA VAL A 266 -16.57 -0.45 -16.61
C VAL A 266 -16.54 -1.70 -15.73
N ALA A 267 -17.37 -2.67 -16.10
CA ALA A 267 -17.44 -3.99 -15.47
C ALA A 267 -16.37 -4.97 -15.98
N ARG A 268 -15.42 -4.53 -16.82
CA ARG A 268 -14.55 -5.41 -17.61
C ARG A 268 -13.09 -4.98 -17.57
N PHE A 269 -12.22 -5.85 -17.10
CA PHE A 269 -10.79 -5.63 -17.02
C PHE A 269 -10.03 -6.60 -17.92
N ALA A 270 -9.21 -6.07 -18.83
CA ALA A 270 -8.37 -6.89 -19.71
C ALA A 270 -7.17 -7.46 -18.92
N VAL A 271 -7.02 -8.77 -18.95
CA VAL A 271 -5.97 -9.54 -18.28
C VAL A 271 -5.00 -10.07 -19.33
N GLU A 272 -3.71 -9.84 -19.12
CA GLU A 272 -2.68 -10.46 -19.97
C GLU A 272 -2.61 -11.97 -19.70
N PRO A 273 -2.28 -12.79 -20.71
CA PRO A 273 -2.18 -14.24 -20.53
C PRO A 273 -1.24 -14.67 -19.39
N ALA A 274 -0.19 -13.87 -19.11
CA ALA A 274 0.75 -14.12 -18.02
C ALA A 274 0.14 -13.95 -16.62
N ASP A 275 -0.94 -13.17 -16.48
CA ASP A 275 -1.59 -12.87 -15.20
C ASP A 275 -2.80 -13.77 -14.90
N VAL A 276 -3.20 -14.61 -15.85
CA VAL A 276 -4.29 -15.59 -15.66
C VAL A 276 -4.09 -16.46 -14.41
N PRO A 277 -2.88 -16.99 -14.12
CA PRO A 277 -2.64 -17.75 -12.89
C PRO A 277 -2.82 -16.90 -11.62
N VAL A 278 -2.50 -15.60 -11.69
CA VAL A 278 -2.57 -14.66 -10.57
C VAL A 278 -4.02 -14.34 -10.24
N VAL A 279 -4.85 -14.05 -11.24
CA VAL A 279 -6.29 -13.85 -11.08
C VAL A 279 -6.93 -15.11 -10.47
N THR A 280 -6.57 -16.27 -10.99
CA THR A 280 -7.07 -17.57 -10.50
C THR A 280 -6.67 -17.79 -9.04
N PHE A 281 -5.42 -17.48 -8.68
CA PHE A 281 -4.92 -17.59 -7.32
C PHE A 281 -5.65 -16.63 -6.36
N LEU A 282 -5.86 -15.36 -6.75
CA LEU A 282 -6.59 -14.39 -5.94
C LEU A 282 -8.05 -14.81 -5.74
N HIS A 283 -8.70 -15.31 -6.79
CA HIS A 283 -10.07 -15.85 -6.74
C HIS A 283 -10.17 -17.00 -5.73
N GLN A 284 -9.28 -18.00 -5.84
CA GLN A 284 -9.23 -19.12 -4.90
C GLN A 284 -9.03 -18.64 -3.45
N GLN A 285 -8.09 -17.73 -3.23
CA GLN A 285 -7.79 -17.22 -1.90
C GLN A 285 -8.93 -16.39 -1.29
N ALA A 286 -9.69 -15.66 -2.12
CA ALA A 286 -10.88 -14.94 -1.68
C ALA A 286 -12.01 -15.91 -1.32
N ARG A 287 -12.27 -16.92 -2.17
CA ARG A 287 -13.27 -17.98 -1.92
C ARG A 287 -12.97 -18.81 -0.67
N LEU A 288 -11.72 -19.20 -0.44
CA LEU A 288 -11.34 -19.91 0.78
C LEU A 288 -11.66 -19.07 2.03
N ARG A 289 -11.37 -17.77 2.00
CA ARG A 289 -11.64 -16.87 3.12
C ARG A 289 -13.12 -16.59 3.34
N SER A 290 -13.96 -16.68 2.31
CA SER A 290 -15.41 -16.57 2.49
C SER A 290 -16.04 -17.84 3.08
N MET A 291 -15.40 -19.01 2.96
CA MET A 291 -15.89 -20.29 3.49
C MET A 291 -15.33 -20.66 4.86
N LEU A 292 -14.14 -20.16 5.20
CA LEU A 292 -13.47 -20.48 6.47
C LEU A 292 -13.86 -19.46 7.55
N PRO A 293 -13.95 -19.88 8.83
CA PRO A 293 -14.15 -18.94 9.92
C PRO A 293 -13.01 -17.93 10.00
N VAL A 294 -13.33 -16.65 9.79
CA VAL A 294 -12.39 -15.53 9.86
C VAL A 294 -12.50 -14.84 11.21
N ARG A 295 -11.34 -14.52 11.80
CA ARG A 295 -11.22 -13.71 13.03
C ARG A 295 -10.14 -12.66 12.87
N ASN A 296 -10.19 -11.63 13.68
CA ASN A 296 -9.14 -10.61 13.74
C ASN A 296 -8.21 -10.93 14.92
N LEU A 297 -6.93 -11.14 14.64
CA LEU A 297 -5.88 -11.23 15.65
C LEU A 297 -5.28 -9.83 15.82
N ARG A 298 -5.53 -9.21 16.98
CA ARG A 298 -4.96 -7.94 17.40
C ARG A 298 -3.73 -8.20 18.26
N THR A 299 -2.56 -7.75 17.83
CA THR A 299 -1.31 -7.89 18.58
C THR A 299 -0.90 -6.54 19.15
N CYS A 300 -0.86 -6.38 20.46
CA CYS A 300 -0.47 -5.11 21.08
C CYS A 300 0.93 -4.68 20.62
N THR A 301 1.07 -3.45 20.14
CA THR A 301 2.36 -2.94 19.64
C THR A 301 3.39 -2.77 20.76
N THR A 302 2.94 -2.51 21.99
CA THR A 302 3.80 -2.32 23.17
C THR A 302 4.27 -3.65 23.79
N CYS A 303 3.33 -4.51 24.22
CA CYS A 303 3.66 -5.71 24.99
C CYS A 303 3.52 -7.02 24.21
N ARG A 304 3.15 -6.95 22.92
CA ARG A 304 2.99 -8.10 22.01
C ARG A 304 1.93 -9.12 22.45
N LEU A 305 1.04 -8.77 23.39
CA LEU A 305 -0.08 -9.63 23.74
C LEU A 305 -1.02 -9.78 22.54
N GLU A 306 -1.30 -11.03 22.20
CA GLU A 306 -2.22 -11.44 21.15
C GLU A 306 -3.65 -11.57 21.69
N LYS A 307 -4.61 -10.95 21.01
CA LYS A 307 -6.04 -11.10 21.31
C LYS A 307 -6.79 -11.42 20.03
N VAL A 308 -7.43 -12.58 19.99
CA VAL A 308 -8.36 -12.93 18.91
C VAL A 308 -9.71 -12.30 19.22
N THR A 309 -10.21 -11.48 18.31
CA THR A 309 -11.56 -10.93 18.39
C THR A 309 -12.45 -11.54 17.30
N ASN A 310 -13.66 -11.88 17.69
CA ASN A 310 -14.70 -12.31 16.77
C ASN A 310 -15.44 -11.07 16.24
N PRO A 311 -15.29 -10.72 14.95
CA PRO A 311 -15.91 -9.52 14.40
C PRO A 311 -17.45 -9.59 14.46
N ASP A 312 -18.04 -10.78 14.32
CA ASP A 312 -19.50 -10.97 14.39
C ASP A 312 -20.03 -10.71 15.80
N LEU A 313 -19.25 -11.11 16.81
CA LEU A 313 -19.59 -10.85 18.21
C LEU A 313 -19.39 -9.38 18.57
N GLU A 314 -18.33 -8.73 18.07
CA GLU A 314 -18.14 -7.26 18.21
C GLU A 314 -19.33 -6.51 17.59
N ARG A 315 -19.85 -6.95 16.43
CA ARG A 315 -21.05 -6.38 15.81
C ARG A 315 -22.29 -6.58 16.65
N MET A 316 -22.52 -7.80 17.14
CA MET A 316 -23.68 -8.09 17.97
C MET A 316 -23.66 -7.20 19.22
N GLN A 317 -22.51 -7.07 19.88
CA GLN A 317 -22.32 -6.20 21.04
C GLN A 317 -22.53 -4.73 20.70
N GLU A 318 -22.01 -4.23 19.59
CA GLU A 318 -22.22 -2.86 19.13
C GLU A 318 -23.69 -2.59 18.79
N ARG A 319 -24.39 -3.54 18.15
CA ARG A 319 -25.84 -3.44 17.88
C ARG A 319 -26.65 -3.44 19.19
N THR A 320 -26.35 -4.32 20.13
CA THR A 320 -26.97 -4.36 21.46
C THR A 320 -26.68 -3.07 22.25
N ARG A 321 -25.46 -2.54 22.15
CA ARG A 321 -25.09 -1.27 22.77
C ARG A 321 -25.91 -0.11 22.18
N ARG A 322 -25.98 0.02 20.86
CA ARG A 322 -26.76 1.07 20.19
C ARG A 322 -28.26 0.98 20.51
N THR A 323 -28.82 -0.23 20.48
CA THR A 323 -30.24 -0.45 20.84
C THR A 323 -30.51 -0.10 22.30
N ARG A 324 -29.61 -0.45 23.22
CA ARG A 324 -29.70 -0.05 24.64
C ARG A 324 -29.59 1.46 24.81
N GLU A 325 -28.66 2.11 24.11
CA GLU A 325 -28.51 3.58 24.13
C GLU A 325 -29.80 4.27 23.66
N LEU A 326 -30.40 3.80 22.56
CA LEU A 326 -31.69 4.31 22.06
C LEU A 326 -32.84 4.07 23.05
N ALA A 327 -32.95 2.88 23.63
CA ALA A 327 -33.98 2.56 24.62
C ALA A 327 -33.87 3.44 25.88
N THR A 328 -32.66 3.67 26.38
CA THR A 328 -32.44 4.56 27.54
C THR A 328 -32.65 6.05 27.23
N GLY A 329 -32.70 6.43 25.96
CA GLY A 329 -33.00 7.80 25.51
C GLY A 329 -34.47 8.18 25.62
N LEU A 330 -35.40 7.21 25.56
CA LEU A 330 -36.84 7.45 25.54
C LEU A 330 -37.49 7.58 26.94
N SER A 331 -36.81 7.13 28.01
CA SER A 331 -37.38 7.11 29.38
C SER A 331 -36.88 8.23 30.30
N ALA A 332 -36.07 9.19 29.82
CA ALA A 332 -35.54 10.26 30.65
C ALA A 332 -36.34 11.56 30.46
N VAL A 333 -36.99 12.03 31.53
CA VAL A 333 -37.68 13.32 31.63
C VAL A 333 -36.71 14.45 31.25
N VAL A 334 -37.18 15.27 30.31
CA VAL A 334 -36.42 16.21 29.47
C VAL A 334 -35.79 17.35 30.29
N THR A 335 -34.47 17.32 30.46
CA THR A 335 -33.67 18.53 30.73
C THR A 335 -32.64 18.72 29.60
N PRO A 336 -32.66 19.84 28.86
CA PRO A 336 -31.88 20.03 27.63
C PRO A 336 -30.36 19.98 27.82
N TYR A 337 -29.84 20.21 29.03
CA TYR A 337 -28.40 20.12 29.33
C TYR A 337 -27.89 18.67 29.40
N VAL A 338 -28.75 17.70 29.77
CA VAL A 338 -28.38 16.28 29.79
C VAL A 338 -28.29 15.70 28.37
N LEU A 339 -29.06 16.26 27.43
CA LEU A 339 -29.04 15.88 26.01
C LEU A 339 -27.71 16.23 25.33
N ALA A 340 -27.16 17.43 25.58
CA ALA A 340 -25.89 17.87 24.98
C ALA A 340 -24.69 17.06 25.51
N GLY A 341 -24.65 16.79 26.83
CA GLY A 341 -23.60 15.96 27.44
C GLY A 341 -23.65 14.49 26.96
N ARG A 342 -24.84 13.93 26.75
CA ARG A 342 -25.00 12.56 26.22
C ARG A 342 -24.66 12.45 24.73
N LEU A 343 -24.98 13.46 23.91
CA LEU A 343 -24.54 13.49 22.50
C LEU A 343 -23.02 13.49 22.36
N ALA A 344 -22.30 14.18 23.26
CA ALA A 344 -20.84 14.13 23.31
C ALA A 344 -20.32 12.74 23.74
N GLN A 345 -20.97 12.07 24.69
CA GLN A 345 -20.62 10.69 25.11
C GLN A 345 -20.89 9.64 24.02
N LEU A 346 -21.93 9.83 23.20
CA LEU A 346 -22.23 8.94 22.07
C LEU A 346 -21.16 9.00 20.96
N ASN A 347 -20.47 10.14 20.82
CA ASN A 347 -19.34 10.29 19.89
C ASN A 347 -18.01 9.77 20.48
N GLY A 348 -17.94 9.57 21.79
CA GLY A 348 -16.79 8.96 22.48
C GLY A 348 -16.78 7.44 22.33
N LYS A 349 -16.65 6.93 21.09
CA LYS A 349 -16.26 5.53 20.91
C LYS A 349 -14.87 5.38 21.49
N GLY A 350 -14.79 4.73 22.65
CA GLY A 350 -13.52 4.34 23.25
C GLY A 350 -12.64 3.58 22.24
N PRO A 351 -11.34 3.43 22.52
CA PRO A 351 -10.42 2.75 21.61
C PRO A 351 -10.96 1.35 21.26
N SER A 352 -10.92 0.98 19.98
CA SER A 352 -11.39 -0.34 19.49
C SER A 352 -10.61 -1.50 20.08
N PHE A 353 -9.44 -1.21 20.66
CA PHE A 353 -8.61 -2.15 21.37
C PHE A 353 -7.99 -1.46 22.59
N ALA A 354 -8.08 -2.09 23.74
CA ALA A 354 -7.28 -1.76 24.91
C ALA A 354 -6.59 -3.03 25.37
N CYS A 355 -5.26 -3.02 25.40
CA CYS A 355 -4.49 -4.17 25.85
C CYS A 355 -4.75 -4.43 27.33
N PRO A 356 -5.21 -5.63 27.75
CA PRO A 356 -5.47 -5.92 29.15
C PRO A 356 -4.18 -5.94 30.00
N ARG A 357 -3.01 -6.13 29.39
CA ARG A 357 -1.72 -6.21 30.09
C ARG A 357 -1.08 -4.85 30.33
N CYS A 358 -1.01 -3.99 29.32
CA CYS A 358 -0.29 -2.71 29.40
C CYS A 358 -1.15 -1.47 29.14
N GLN A 359 -2.46 -1.63 28.94
CA GLN A 359 -3.41 -0.57 28.61
C GLN A 359 -3.07 0.22 27.31
N GLY A 360 -2.14 -0.28 26.50
CA GLY A 360 -1.84 0.28 25.18
C GLY A 360 -3.08 0.23 24.27
N MET A 361 -3.32 1.31 23.54
CA MET A 361 -4.47 1.46 22.65
C MET A 361 -4.17 1.05 21.19
N ASP A 362 -2.89 0.83 20.87
CA ASP A 362 -2.45 0.45 19.54
C ASP A 362 -2.24 -1.06 19.43
N ALA A 363 -2.76 -1.64 18.34
CA ALA A 363 -2.54 -3.05 18.00
C ALA A 363 -2.34 -3.23 16.49
N ASP A 364 -1.42 -4.13 16.16
CA ASP A 364 -1.27 -4.67 14.82
C ASP A 364 -2.44 -5.63 14.55
N GLU A 365 -3.36 -5.24 13.68
CA GLU A 365 -4.47 -6.09 13.27
C GLU A 365 -4.06 -7.02 12.13
N THR A 366 -4.38 -8.30 12.28
CA THR A 366 -4.09 -9.34 11.29
C THR A 366 -5.33 -10.22 11.14
N VAL A 367 -5.67 -10.57 9.91
CA VAL A 367 -6.80 -11.48 9.64
C VAL A 367 -6.28 -12.90 9.77
N VAL A 368 -6.92 -13.71 10.62
CA VAL A 368 -6.59 -15.13 10.80
C VAL A 368 -7.77 -16.00 10.43
N THR A 369 -7.46 -17.18 9.89
CA THR A 369 -8.45 -18.22 9.57
C THR A 369 -8.20 -19.44 10.43
N TYR A 370 -9.23 -20.26 10.65
CA TYR A 370 -9.09 -21.49 11.44
C TYR A 370 -9.21 -22.71 10.54
N CYS A 371 -8.32 -23.69 10.74
CA CYS A 371 -8.43 -24.95 10.04
C CYS A 371 -9.69 -25.71 10.49
N GLN A 372 -10.60 -26.01 9.55
CA GLN A 372 -11.85 -26.72 9.87
C GLN A 372 -11.63 -28.13 10.43
N ARG A 373 -10.48 -28.76 10.14
CA ARG A 373 -10.18 -30.13 10.61
C ARG A 373 -9.61 -30.18 12.03
N CYS A 374 -8.70 -29.26 12.38
CA CYS A 374 -7.95 -29.35 13.65
C CYS A 374 -8.04 -28.10 14.53
N GLY A 375 -8.75 -27.06 14.09
CA GLY A 375 -8.88 -25.79 14.82
C GLY A 375 -7.60 -24.94 14.87
N ASP A 376 -6.52 -25.34 14.19
CA ASP A 376 -5.27 -24.59 14.19
C ASP A 376 -5.45 -23.20 13.55
N ARG A 377 -4.91 -22.18 14.21
CA ARG A 377 -4.96 -20.77 13.77
C ARG A 377 -3.96 -20.55 12.64
N ARG A 378 -4.44 -20.03 11.51
CA ARG A 378 -3.69 -19.78 10.29
C ARG A 378 -3.62 -18.29 10.01
N ALA A 379 -2.44 -17.71 10.20
CA ALA A 379 -2.15 -16.31 9.90
C ALA A 379 -1.51 -16.12 8.51
N GLU A 380 -1.33 -17.20 7.75
CA GLU A 380 -0.72 -17.12 6.42
C GLU A 380 -1.61 -16.38 5.42
N THR A 381 -0.98 -15.55 4.58
CA THR A 381 -1.67 -14.82 3.52
C THR A 381 -2.06 -15.69 2.33
N ALA A 382 -1.43 -16.86 2.16
CA ALA A 382 -1.84 -17.86 1.18
C ALA A 382 -2.19 -19.18 1.87
N LEU A 383 -3.49 -19.52 1.88
CA LEU A 383 -3.98 -20.78 2.43
C LEU A 383 -3.76 -21.89 1.40
N ARG A 384 -2.77 -22.74 1.65
CA ARG A 384 -2.45 -23.92 0.83
C ARG A 384 -2.78 -25.19 1.60
N THR A 385 -1.98 -25.50 2.61
CA THR A 385 -2.17 -26.65 3.49
C THR A 385 -2.02 -26.23 4.94
N CYS A 386 -2.72 -26.91 5.84
CA CYS A 386 -2.53 -26.73 7.28
C CYS A 386 -1.19 -27.36 7.70
N ALA A 387 -0.30 -26.60 8.35
CA ALA A 387 0.99 -27.13 8.81
C ALA A 387 0.83 -28.25 9.85
N LYS A 388 -0.21 -28.18 10.71
CA LYS A 388 -0.45 -29.14 11.80
C LYS A 388 -1.04 -30.47 11.29
N CYS A 389 -2.17 -30.43 10.59
CA CYS A 389 -2.91 -31.64 10.18
C CYS A 389 -2.82 -31.97 8.69
N ARG A 390 -2.03 -31.22 7.91
CA ARG A 390 -1.85 -31.37 6.46
C ARG A 390 -3.13 -31.28 5.62
N PHE A 391 -4.23 -30.77 6.18
CA PHE A 391 -5.46 -30.51 5.45
C PHE A 391 -5.21 -29.58 4.26
N ASP A 392 -5.59 -29.99 3.05
CA ASP A 392 -5.49 -29.17 1.85
C ASP A 392 -6.72 -28.27 1.74
N PHE A 393 -6.51 -26.97 1.90
CA PHE A 393 -7.59 -25.99 1.80
C PHE A 393 -8.16 -25.94 0.39
N ARG A 394 -7.35 -26.21 -0.65
CA ARG A 394 -7.80 -26.14 -2.04
C ARG A 394 -8.83 -27.21 -2.38
N GLY A 395 -8.85 -28.31 -1.63
CA GLY A 395 -9.89 -29.33 -1.74
C GLY A 395 -11.30 -28.79 -1.50
N LEU A 396 -11.45 -27.69 -0.76
CA LEU A 396 -12.73 -27.00 -0.54
C LEU A 396 -13.26 -26.30 -1.81
N LEU A 397 -12.41 -26.07 -2.81
CA LEU A 397 -12.76 -25.41 -4.07
C LEU A 397 -12.87 -26.38 -5.25
N ALA A 398 -12.89 -27.69 -4.98
CA ALA A 398 -12.92 -28.70 -6.02
C ALA A 398 -14.14 -28.48 -6.95
N GLY A 399 -13.88 -28.40 -8.26
CA GLY A 399 -14.90 -28.23 -9.30
C GLY A 399 -15.21 -26.79 -9.72
N GLU A 400 -14.64 -25.78 -9.09
CA GLU A 400 -14.88 -24.38 -9.46
C GLU A 400 -14.00 -23.97 -10.66
N GLN A 401 -14.59 -23.85 -11.85
CA GLN A 401 -13.91 -23.36 -13.05
C GLN A 401 -14.17 -21.86 -13.23
N LEU A 402 -13.13 -21.05 -12.99
CA LEU A 402 -13.22 -19.59 -13.07
C LEU A 402 -13.33 -19.09 -14.52
N TRP A 403 -12.52 -19.63 -15.41
CA TRP A 403 -12.39 -19.16 -16.79
C TRP A 403 -13.31 -19.94 -17.72
N GLN A 404 -14.20 -19.23 -18.41
CA GLN A 404 -15.06 -19.79 -19.44
C GLN A 404 -14.52 -19.41 -20.82
N PRO A 405 -14.48 -20.34 -21.79
CA PRO A 405 -14.15 -20.01 -23.17
C PRO A 405 -15.05 -18.89 -23.67
N ARG A 406 -14.48 -17.86 -24.30
CA ARG A 406 -15.26 -16.80 -24.92
C ARG A 406 -16.12 -17.44 -26.00
N ARG A 407 -17.44 -17.35 -25.88
CA ARG A 407 -18.33 -17.77 -26.97
C ARG A 407 -18.00 -16.89 -28.17
N THR A 408 -17.34 -17.47 -29.18
CA THR A 408 -17.23 -16.85 -30.49
C THR A 408 -18.64 -16.56 -30.95
N ALA A 409 -18.96 -15.29 -31.19
CA ALA A 409 -20.22 -14.93 -31.82
C ALA A 409 -20.37 -15.80 -33.07
N PRO A 410 -21.54 -16.42 -33.31
CA PRO A 410 -21.77 -17.14 -34.56
C PRO A 410 -21.37 -16.20 -35.70
N PRO A 411 -20.62 -16.69 -36.71
CA PRO A 411 -20.22 -15.83 -37.82
C PRO A 411 -21.47 -15.14 -38.33
N SER A 412 -21.48 -13.80 -38.29
CA SER A 412 -22.58 -13.03 -38.87
C SER A 412 -22.87 -13.63 -40.25
N PRO A 413 -24.13 -13.93 -40.59
CA PRO A 413 -24.46 -14.45 -41.91
C PRO A 413 -23.81 -13.52 -42.93
N ASN A 414 -22.99 -14.09 -43.81
CA ASN A 414 -22.29 -13.33 -44.84
C ASN A 414 -23.27 -12.32 -45.44
N PRO A 415 -22.92 -11.03 -45.53
CA PRO A 415 -23.76 -10.09 -46.24
C PRO A 415 -24.03 -10.68 -47.64
N PRO A 416 -25.28 -10.60 -48.14
CA PRO A 416 -25.58 -11.09 -49.48
C PRO A 416 -24.57 -10.48 -50.46
N PRO A 417 -24.07 -11.26 -51.44
CA PRO A 417 -23.03 -10.80 -52.35
C PRO A 417 -23.47 -9.46 -52.95
N ALA A 418 -22.72 -8.41 -52.63
CA ALA A 418 -22.90 -7.13 -53.28
C ALA A 418 -22.66 -7.36 -54.78
N VAL A 419 -23.67 -7.09 -55.59
CA VAL A 419 -23.55 -7.07 -57.04
C VAL A 419 -22.51 -6.00 -57.37
N LEU A 420 -21.28 -6.44 -57.67
CA LEU A 420 -20.20 -5.57 -58.11
C LEU A 420 -20.58 -5.01 -59.50
N PRO A 421 -20.58 -3.67 -59.69
CA PRO A 421 -20.55 -3.11 -61.04
C PRO A 421 -19.25 -3.51 -61.75
N PRO A 422 -19.25 -3.65 -63.09
CA PRO A 422 -18.09 -4.12 -63.84
C PRO A 422 -16.90 -3.16 -63.65
N SER A 423 -15.81 -3.67 -63.12
CA SER A 423 -14.55 -2.93 -63.01
C SER A 423 -13.90 -2.79 -64.39
N PRO A 424 -13.40 -1.58 -64.75
CA PRO A 424 -12.60 -1.38 -65.96
C PRO A 424 -11.24 -2.05 -65.85
N THR A 425 -10.75 -2.50 -67.01
CA THR A 425 -9.47 -3.17 -67.25
C THR A 425 -8.28 -2.33 -66.80
N ASP A 426 -7.51 -2.82 -65.83
CA ASP A 426 -6.22 -2.23 -65.45
C ASP A 426 -5.03 -2.90 -66.20
N PRO A 427 -3.96 -2.12 -66.49
CA PRO A 427 -2.80 -2.51 -67.31
C PRO A 427 -1.78 -3.42 -66.60
N PRO A 428 -0.84 -4.05 -67.34
CA PRO A 428 0.08 -5.05 -66.80
C PRO A 428 1.16 -4.47 -65.86
N LEU A 429 1.34 -5.17 -64.73
CA LEU A 429 2.39 -4.94 -63.73
C LEU A 429 3.80 -5.33 -64.24
N PRO A 430 4.85 -4.54 -63.95
CA PRO A 430 6.24 -4.91 -64.23
C PRO A 430 6.81 -5.89 -63.19
N ALA A 431 7.79 -6.67 -63.66
CA ALA A 431 8.41 -7.80 -62.99
C ALA A 431 9.14 -7.46 -61.69
N ALA A 432 8.96 -8.32 -60.68
CA ALA A 432 9.61 -8.25 -59.37
C ALA A 432 11.10 -8.60 -59.43
N ALA A 433 11.93 -7.79 -58.76
CA ALA A 433 13.36 -8.05 -58.55
C ALA A 433 13.60 -9.07 -57.42
N PRO A 434 14.71 -9.84 -57.46
CA PRO A 434 15.01 -10.86 -56.47
C PRO A 434 15.52 -10.29 -55.15
N VAL A 435 15.03 -10.85 -54.04
CA VAL A 435 15.44 -10.53 -52.66
C VAL A 435 16.71 -11.31 -52.30
N PRO A 436 17.77 -10.68 -51.77
CA PRO A 436 18.97 -11.40 -51.34
C PRO A 436 18.77 -12.11 -49.99
N ALA A 437 19.29 -13.34 -49.91
CA ALA A 437 19.28 -14.19 -48.72
C ALA A 437 20.18 -13.63 -47.60
N LEU A 438 19.60 -13.43 -46.41
CA LEU A 438 20.33 -13.06 -45.20
C LEU A 438 20.87 -14.29 -44.49
N ALA A 439 22.17 -14.26 -44.20
CA ALA A 439 22.92 -15.31 -43.51
C ALA A 439 22.46 -15.49 -42.06
N GLY A 440 22.41 -16.76 -41.62
CA GLY A 440 21.99 -17.14 -40.27
C GLY A 440 22.98 -16.72 -39.17
N PRO A 441 22.50 -16.56 -37.93
CA PRO A 441 23.33 -16.15 -36.80
C PRO A 441 24.25 -17.29 -36.29
N PRO A 442 25.42 -16.94 -35.73
CA PRO A 442 26.37 -17.93 -35.18
C PRO A 442 25.89 -18.56 -33.87
N PRO A 443 26.40 -19.76 -33.51
CA PRO A 443 26.00 -20.47 -32.30
C PRO A 443 26.55 -19.81 -31.01
N LEU A 444 25.70 -19.77 -29.98
CA LEU A 444 26.03 -19.31 -28.64
C LEU A 444 26.94 -20.33 -27.90
N PRO A 445 27.89 -19.86 -27.07
CA PRO A 445 28.76 -20.73 -26.27
C PRO A 445 28.01 -21.40 -25.12
N THR A 446 28.37 -22.65 -24.87
CA THR A 446 27.82 -23.54 -23.83
C THR A 446 28.26 -23.09 -22.44
N PRO A 447 27.36 -23.00 -21.44
CA PRO A 447 27.76 -22.67 -20.06
C PRO A 447 28.45 -23.85 -19.36
N PRO A 448 29.42 -23.59 -18.46
CA PRO A 448 30.12 -24.63 -17.70
C PRO A 448 29.24 -25.25 -16.61
N LEU A 449 29.51 -26.53 -16.32
CA LEU A 449 28.83 -27.35 -15.31
C LEU A 449 28.98 -26.78 -13.88
N PRO A 450 27.93 -26.84 -13.05
CA PRO A 450 28.01 -26.41 -11.65
C PRO A 450 28.82 -27.42 -10.80
N LEU A 451 29.68 -26.87 -9.93
CA LEU A 451 30.43 -27.62 -8.93
C LEU A 451 29.50 -28.20 -7.83
N PRO A 452 29.85 -29.36 -7.24
CA PRO A 452 29.06 -29.99 -6.18
C PRO A 452 29.07 -29.18 -4.88
N VAL A 453 27.87 -28.95 -4.32
CA VAL A 453 27.65 -28.29 -3.03
C VAL A 453 27.86 -29.31 -1.90
N PRO A 454 28.63 -29.00 -0.85
CA PRO A 454 28.82 -29.90 0.29
C PRO A 454 27.54 -30.05 1.14
N PRO A 455 27.36 -31.20 1.82
CA PRO A 455 26.15 -31.48 2.59
C PRO A 455 26.02 -30.58 3.82
N ALA A 456 24.81 -30.05 4.02
CA ALA A 456 24.45 -29.20 5.15
C ALA A 456 24.36 -30.02 6.46
N VAL A 457 25.01 -29.50 7.50
CA VAL A 457 24.96 -30.04 8.88
C VAL A 457 23.58 -29.71 9.49
N PRO A 458 22.87 -30.68 10.11
CA PRO A 458 21.58 -30.43 10.75
C PRO A 458 21.73 -29.56 12.00
N ALA A 459 20.90 -28.52 12.10
CA ALA A 459 20.81 -27.67 13.28
C ALA A 459 20.06 -28.39 14.43
N PRO A 460 20.46 -28.17 15.70
CA PRO A 460 19.84 -28.83 16.85
C PRO A 460 18.39 -28.36 17.07
N ALA A 461 17.54 -29.31 17.46
CA ALA A 461 16.13 -29.09 17.75
C ALA A 461 15.94 -28.15 18.94
N VAL A 462 15.35 -26.98 18.68
CA VAL A 462 14.92 -26.04 19.73
C VAL A 462 13.55 -26.49 20.24
N THR A 463 13.51 -27.02 21.46
CA THR A 463 12.27 -27.29 22.20
C THR A 463 11.59 -25.95 22.54
N ARG A 464 10.39 -25.72 22.00
CA ARG A 464 9.58 -24.54 22.35
C ARG A 464 8.96 -24.72 23.75
N PRO A 465 8.93 -23.68 24.59
CA PRO A 465 8.20 -23.71 25.86
C PRO A 465 6.69 -23.89 25.61
N VAL A 466 6.07 -24.78 26.37
CA VAL A 466 4.62 -24.98 26.37
C VAL A 466 3.95 -23.81 27.12
N ASP A 467 2.91 -23.24 26.52
CA ASP A 467 2.14 -22.13 27.07
C ASP A 467 1.17 -22.63 28.16
N PRO A 468 1.37 -22.27 29.44
CA PRO A 468 0.55 -22.77 30.55
C PRO A 468 -0.91 -22.25 30.53
N GLU A 469 -1.21 -21.24 29.71
CA GLU A 469 -2.58 -20.69 29.61
C GLU A 469 -3.47 -21.51 28.66
N ALA A 470 -2.88 -22.33 27.79
CA ALA A 470 -3.61 -23.20 26.87
C ALA A 470 -4.29 -24.40 27.57
N GLU A 471 -3.89 -24.74 28.80
CA GLU A 471 -4.48 -25.85 29.58
C GLU A 471 -5.74 -25.46 30.36
N GLN A 472 -6.07 -24.17 30.50
CA GLN A 472 -7.18 -23.71 31.34
C GLN A 472 -8.54 -23.67 30.63
N TRP A 473 -8.60 -23.96 29.33
CA TRP A 473 -9.86 -23.95 28.59
C TRP A 473 -10.60 -25.28 28.73
N PRO A 474 -11.90 -25.28 29.08
CA PRO A 474 -12.68 -26.51 29.17
C PRO A 474 -12.70 -27.20 27.80
N ARG A 475 -12.15 -28.42 27.75
CA ARG A 475 -12.10 -29.20 26.53
C ARG A 475 -13.51 -29.66 26.15
N PRO A 476 -13.88 -29.63 24.86
CA PRO A 476 -15.15 -30.18 24.42
C PRO A 476 -15.21 -31.69 24.75
N PRO A 477 -16.38 -32.21 25.15
CA PRO A 477 -16.55 -33.63 25.44
C PRO A 477 -16.19 -34.46 24.21
N GLY A 478 -15.24 -35.39 24.37
CA GLY A 478 -14.77 -36.30 23.31
C GLY A 478 -13.33 -36.11 22.81
N TYR A 479 -12.58 -35.12 23.30
CA TYR A 479 -11.18 -34.94 22.90
C TYR A 479 -10.23 -35.85 23.70
N GLN A 480 -9.69 -36.91 23.09
CA GLN A 480 -8.55 -37.67 23.62
C GLN A 480 -7.25 -37.19 22.96
N PRO A 481 -6.23 -36.77 23.74
CA PRO A 481 -4.91 -36.50 23.18
C PRO A 481 -4.25 -37.80 22.72
N ALA A 482 -3.62 -37.76 21.55
CA ALA A 482 -2.75 -38.82 21.03
C ALA A 482 -1.32 -38.68 21.58
#